data_AF-A0A7X7R2A0-F1
#
_entry.id   AF-A0A7X7R2A0-F1
#
_cell.length_a   1.000
_cell.length_b   1.000
_cell.length_c   1.000
_cell.angle_alpha   90.00
_cell.angle_beta   90.00
_cell.angle_gamma   90.00
#
_symmetry.space_group_name_H-M   'P 1'
#
loop_
_entity.id
_entity.type
_entity.pdbx_description
1 polymer ?
#
loop_
_entity_poly.entity_id
_entity_poly.type
_entity_poly.pdbx_seq_one_letter_code
_entity_poly.pdbx_strand_id
1 'polypeptide(L)'
;MELEAFFKKITGFAPYQYQMAVANLLLSGKNVILTVPTGAGKTWASILPFLYAQNTENFKFPQKMIYSLPLRTLTNSIYSDVTKVLTEKEVIIGKTSIHTGEYKNDEHFESDIIFSTIDQTLSNFLCFPLSLSKRQANI
;
A
#
# COMPACT_ATOMS: atom_id res chain seq x y z
N MET A 1 0.75 0.10 -20.74
CA MET A 1 -0.69 0.05 -20.43
C MET A 1 -1.10 1.41 -19.94
N GLU A 2 -2.19 2.00 -20.42
CA GLU A 2 -2.68 3.28 -19.87
C GLU A 2 -3.17 3.12 -18.43
N LEU A 3 -2.93 4.14 -17.61
CA LEU A 3 -3.31 4.17 -16.20
C LEU A 3 -4.82 3.94 -16.00
N GLU A 4 -5.67 4.47 -16.87
CA GLU A 4 -7.13 4.26 -16.83
C GLU A 4 -7.52 2.79 -17.07
N ALA A 5 -6.91 2.17 -18.08
CA ALA A 5 -7.14 0.78 -18.41
C ALA A 5 -6.69 -0.14 -17.25
N PHE A 6 -5.56 0.20 -16.61
CA PHE A 6 -5.12 -0.50 -15.42
C PHE A 6 -6.10 -0.32 -14.25
N PHE A 7 -6.59 0.89 -14.02
CA PHE A 7 -7.58 1.17 -12.97
C PHE A 7 -8.82 0.31 -13.13
N LYS A 8 -9.34 0.24 -14.36
CA LYS A 8 -10.51 -0.56 -14.71
C LYS A 8 -10.26 -2.06 -14.59
N LYS A 9 -9.06 -2.52 -14.95
CA LYS A 9 -8.66 -3.93 -14.79
C LYS A 9 -8.69 -4.36 -13.32
N ILE A 10 -8.13 -3.53 -12.44
CA ILE A 10 -8.01 -3.83 -11.00
C ILE A 10 -9.36 -3.71 -10.30
N THR A 11 -10.00 -2.54 -10.41
CA THR A 11 -11.19 -2.22 -9.61
C THR A 11 -12.50 -2.68 -10.26
N GLY A 12 -12.50 -2.93 -11.58
CA GLY A 12 -13.71 -3.19 -12.35
C GLY A 12 -14.48 -1.91 -12.75
N PHE A 13 -14.10 -0.74 -12.22
CA PHE A 13 -14.78 0.54 -12.45
C PHE A 13 -13.88 1.53 -13.18
N ALA A 14 -14.49 2.49 -13.87
CA ALA A 14 -13.75 3.62 -14.42
C ALA A 14 -13.25 4.53 -13.28
N PRO A 15 -12.01 5.05 -13.36
CA PRO A 15 -11.49 5.94 -12.33
C PRO A 15 -12.25 7.27 -12.31
N TYR A 16 -12.43 7.83 -11.12
CA TYR A 16 -12.85 9.23 -10.97
C TYR A 16 -11.71 10.16 -11.38
N GLN A 17 -12.06 11.37 -11.83
CA GLN A 17 -11.08 12.40 -12.23
C GLN A 17 -10.05 12.70 -11.13
N TYR A 18 -10.49 12.75 -9.87
CA TYR A 18 -9.58 13.01 -8.75
C TYR A 18 -8.61 11.84 -8.52
N GLN A 19 -9.02 10.58 -8.78
CA GLN A 19 -8.14 9.42 -8.63
C GLN A 19 -7.02 9.46 -9.67
N MET A 20 -7.34 9.87 -10.90
CA MET A 20 -6.36 10.12 -11.96
C MET A 20 -5.41 11.27 -11.60
N ALA A 21 -5.94 12.37 -11.06
CA ALA A 21 -5.11 13.49 -10.62
C ALA A 21 -4.13 13.07 -9.52
N VAL A 22 -4.60 12.32 -8.52
CA VAL A 22 -3.76 11.77 -7.44
C VAL A 22 -2.67 10.87 -8.01
N ALA A 23 -3.03 9.96 -8.91
CA ALA A 23 -2.08 9.05 -9.53
C ALA A 23 -0.98 9.78 -10.32
N ASN A 24 -1.35 10.77 -11.14
CA ASN A 24 -0.40 11.57 -11.90
C ASN A 24 0.55 12.36 -10.98
N LEU A 25 0.03 12.95 -9.90
CA LEU A 25 0.86 13.67 -8.93
C LEU A 25 1.84 12.73 -8.22
N LEU A 26 1.37 11.59 -7.73
CA LEU A 26 2.22 10.62 -7.04
C LEU A 26 3.28 10.04 -7.98
N LEU A 27 2.91 9.62 -9.18
CA LEU A 27 3.85 9.10 -10.18
C LEU A 27 4.89 10.14 -10.64
N SER A 28 4.58 11.43 -10.51
CA SER A 28 5.54 12.53 -10.72
C SER A 28 6.46 12.81 -9.51
N GLY A 29 6.35 12.03 -8.44
CA GLY A 29 7.13 12.18 -7.20
C GLY A 29 6.64 13.28 -6.27
N LYS A 30 5.39 13.76 -6.42
CA LYS A 30 4.82 14.80 -5.56
C LYS A 30 4.02 14.21 -4.42
N ASN A 31 4.15 14.81 -3.23
CA ASN A 31 3.32 14.49 -2.07
C ASN A 31 1.90 15.03 -2.26
N VAL A 32 0.90 14.25 -1.84
CA VAL A 32 -0.52 14.60 -2.01
C VAL A 32 -1.24 14.51 -0.67
N ILE A 33 -1.96 15.58 -0.30
CA ILE A 33 -2.98 15.56 0.75
C ILE A 33 -4.34 15.49 0.04
N LEU A 34 -5.05 14.38 0.22
CA LEU A 34 -6.33 14.13 -0.43
C LEU A 34 -7.48 14.32 0.56
N THR A 35 -8.42 15.21 0.24
CA THR A 35 -9.65 15.43 1.02
C THR A 35 -10.87 14.97 0.23
N VAL A 36 -11.41 13.81 0.60
CA VAL A 36 -12.62 13.23 -0.03
C VAL A 36 -13.50 12.52 1.02
N PRO A 37 -14.83 12.48 0.84
CA PRO A 37 -15.75 11.81 1.78
C PRO A 37 -15.49 10.30 1.85
N THR A 38 -15.97 9.65 2.91
CA THR A 38 -15.96 8.18 3.02
C THR A 38 -16.77 7.55 1.88
N GLY A 39 -16.42 6.34 1.47
CA GLY A 39 -17.05 5.69 0.32
C GLY A 39 -16.64 6.20 -1.07
N ALA A 40 -15.87 7.29 -1.18
CA ALA A 40 -15.44 7.82 -2.49
C ALA A 40 -14.44 6.93 -3.25
N GLY A 41 -13.85 5.91 -2.60
CA GLY A 41 -12.80 5.09 -3.20
C GLY A 41 -11.38 5.63 -2.97
N LYS A 42 -11.16 6.28 -1.82
CA LYS A 42 -9.83 6.80 -1.41
C LYS A 42 -8.76 5.72 -1.29
N THR A 43 -9.10 4.51 -0.86
CA THR A 43 -8.16 3.39 -0.73
C THR A 43 -7.47 3.07 -2.06
N TRP A 44 -8.25 2.87 -3.12
CA TRP A 44 -7.71 2.61 -4.45
C TRP A 44 -7.02 3.83 -5.05
N ALA A 45 -7.47 5.05 -4.74
CA ALA A 45 -6.81 6.28 -5.16
C ALA A 45 -5.34 6.34 -4.69
N SER A 46 -5.04 5.84 -3.48
CA SER A 46 -3.69 5.79 -2.91
C SER A 46 -2.87 4.56 -3.32
N ILE A 47 -3.48 3.39 -3.45
CA ILE A 47 -2.77 2.11 -3.68
C ILE A 47 -2.44 1.91 -5.16
N LEU A 48 -3.35 2.29 -6.05
CA LEU A 48 -3.24 1.98 -7.47
C LEU A 48 -2.03 2.64 -8.18
N PRO A 49 -1.60 3.87 -7.82
CA PRO A 49 -0.39 4.46 -8.38
C PRO A 49 0.86 3.61 -8.11
N PHE A 50 0.97 3.02 -6.92
CA PHE A 50 2.06 2.10 -6.58
C PHE A 50 2.01 0.83 -7.43
N LEU A 51 0.84 0.19 -7.51
CA LEU A 51 0.66 -1.02 -8.35
C LEU A 51 0.99 -0.74 -9.82
N TYR A 52 0.60 0.43 -10.33
CA TYR A 52 0.91 0.83 -11.70
C TYR A 52 2.40 1.05 -11.91
N ALA A 53 3.09 1.69 -10.95
CA ALA A 53 4.53 1.88 -11.00
C ALA A 53 5.30 0.55 -11.00
N GLN A 54 4.88 -0.42 -10.18
CA GLN A 54 5.46 -1.76 -10.18
C GLN A 54 5.22 -2.50 -11.51
N ASN A 55 3.99 -2.44 -12.06
CA ASN A 55 3.68 -3.07 -13.34
C ASN A 55 4.44 -2.44 -14.53
N THR A 56 4.81 -1.16 -14.43
CA THR A 56 5.53 -0.44 -15.50
C THR A 56 7.04 -0.42 -15.29
N GLU A 57 7.55 -1.14 -14.28
CA GLU A 57 8.96 -1.17 -13.90
C GLU A 57 9.54 0.23 -13.73
N ASN A 58 8.75 1.15 -13.17
CA ASN A 58 9.20 2.52 -12.95
C ASN A 58 10.17 2.59 -11.75
N PHE A 59 11.45 2.36 -12.01
CA PHE A 59 12.51 2.37 -10.99
C PHE A 59 12.69 3.70 -10.25
N LYS A 60 12.09 4.81 -10.72
CA LYS A 60 12.09 6.10 -10.00
C LYS A 60 11.04 6.14 -8.89
N PHE A 61 10.07 5.23 -8.89
CA PHE A 61 9.05 5.13 -7.85
C PHE A 61 9.50 4.16 -6.74
N PRO A 62 9.10 4.40 -5.48
CA PRO A 62 9.39 3.46 -4.39
C PRO A 62 8.92 2.04 -4.71
N GLN A 63 9.78 1.06 -4.44
CA GLN A 63 9.51 -0.37 -4.66
C GLN A 63 8.71 -1.02 -3.52
N LYS A 64 8.55 -0.31 -2.39
CA LYS A 64 7.74 -0.76 -1.25
C LYS A 64 6.74 0.32 -0.84
N MET A 65 5.55 -0.11 -0.44
CA MET A 65 4.49 0.75 0.07
C MET A 65 4.15 0.37 1.51
N ILE A 66 4.10 1.36 2.40
CA ILE A 66 3.59 1.22 3.76
C ILE A 66 2.26 1.98 3.84
N TYR A 67 1.19 1.26 4.18
CA TYR A 67 -0.15 1.80 4.34
C TYR A 67 -0.51 1.89 5.82
N SER A 68 -0.25 3.05 6.42
CA SER A 68 -0.42 3.30 7.86
C SER A 68 -1.82 3.80 8.19
N LEU A 69 -2.46 3.14 9.17
CA LEU A 69 -3.82 3.43 9.60
C LEU A 69 -3.91 3.62 11.13
N PRO A 70 -4.90 4.39 11.63
CA PRO A 70 -5.02 4.64 13.06
C PRO A 70 -5.58 3.44 13.86
N LEU A 71 -6.41 2.60 13.24
CA LEU A 71 -7.13 1.51 13.92
C LEU A 71 -6.76 0.16 13.34
N ARG A 72 -6.45 -0.81 14.22
CA ARG A 72 -6.08 -2.18 13.82
C ARG A 72 -7.19 -2.89 13.04
N THR A 73 -8.44 -2.75 13.47
CA THR A 73 -9.59 -3.35 12.78
C THR A 73 -9.74 -2.81 11.35
N LEU A 74 -9.49 -1.51 11.16
CA LEU A 74 -9.48 -0.88 9.84
C LEU A 74 -8.31 -1.37 8.99
N THR A 75 -7.12 -1.54 9.58
CA THR A 75 -5.96 -2.16 8.90
C THR A 75 -6.29 -3.55 8.40
N ASN A 76 -6.87 -4.40 9.26
CA ASN A 76 -7.22 -5.78 8.92
C ASN A 76 -8.28 -5.83 7.80
N SER A 77 -9.30 -4.96 7.88
CA SER A 77 -10.34 -4.88 6.85
C SER A 77 -9.75 -4.48 5.49
N ILE A 78 -8.97 -3.40 5.45
CA ILE A 78 -8.39 -2.90 4.19
C ILE A 78 -7.40 -3.91 3.61
N TYR A 79 -6.58 -4.55 4.45
CA TYR A 79 -5.68 -5.62 4.01
C TYR A 79 -6.47 -6.76 3.35
N SER A 80 -7.49 -7.28 4.03
CA SER A 80 -8.32 -8.38 3.51
C SER A 80 -8.97 -8.02 2.18
N ASP A 81 -9.55 -6.82 2.07
CA ASP A 81 -10.21 -6.35 0.85
C ASP A 81 -9.23 -6.21 -0.32
N VAL A 82 -8.06 -5.61 -0.08
CA VAL A 82 -7.05 -5.39 -1.12
C VAL A 82 -6.41 -6.71 -1.55
N THR A 83 -6.00 -7.56 -0.60
CA THR A 83 -5.39 -8.86 -0.90
C THR A 83 -6.35 -9.76 -1.68
N LYS A 84 -7.65 -9.75 -1.34
CA LYS A 84 -8.67 -10.48 -2.10
C LYS A 84 -8.72 -10.02 -3.56
N VAL A 85 -8.82 -8.71 -3.81
CA VAL A 85 -8.87 -8.17 -5.17
C VAL A 85 -7.59 -8.46 -5.96
N LEU A 86 -6.42 -8.32 -5.34
CA LEU A 86 -5.14 -8.60 -6.00
C LEU A 86 -5.00 -10.08 -6.38
N THR A 87 -5.48 -10.98 -5.52
CA THR A 87 -5.50 -12.43 -5.78
C THR A 87 -6.47 -12.77 -6.91
N GLU A 88 -7.69 -12.23 -6.87
CA GLU A 88 -8.73 -12.47 -7.90
C GLU A 88 -8.34 -11.93 -9.28
N LYS A 89 -7.57 -10.85 -9.34
CA LYS A 89 -7.15 -10.21 -10.60
C LYS A 89 -5.80 -10.69 -11.11
N GLU A 90 -5.20 -11.70 -10.48
CA GLU A 90 -3.89 -12.28 -10.80
C GLU A 90 -2.82 -11.19 -10.98
N VAL A 91 -2.84 -10.19 -10.10
CA VAL A 91 -1.87 -9.09 -10.14
C VAL A 91 -0.60 -9.62 -9.49
N ILE A 92 0.31 -10.12 -10.33
CA ILE A 92 1.64 -10.61 -9.92
C ILE A 92 2.53 -9.40 -9.61
N ILE A 93 2.19 -8.66 -8.57
CA ILE A 93 3.07 -7.68 -7.92
C ILE A 93 3.29 -8.24 -6.51
N GLY A 94 4.52 -8.19 -6.03
CA GLY A 94 5.01 -8.95 -4.88
C GLY A 94 4.06 -8.97 -3.70
N LYS A 95 4.02 -10.16 -3.07
CA LYS A 95 3.18 -10.57 -1.94
C LYS A 95 2.75 -9.38 -1.06
N THR A 96 1.45 -9.24 -0.81
CA THR A 96 0.95 -8.32 0.23
C THR A 96 1.19 -8.93 1.61
N SER A 97 1.74 -8.17 2.57
CA SER A 97 1.77 -8.58 3.98
C SER A 97 1.06 -7.59 4.89
N ILE A 98 0.66 -8.13 6.05
CA ILE A 98 0.12 -7.37 7.16
C ILE A 98 1.11 -7.36 8.31
N HIS A 99 1.38 -6.16 8.83
CA HIS A 99 2.24 -5.93 9.98
C HIS A 99 1.46 -5.18 11.05
N THR A 100 0.93 -5.93 12.00
CA THR A 100 0.27 -5.38 13.19
C THR A 100 0.94 -5.93 14.45
N GLY A 101 0.70 -5.32 15.61
CA GLY A 101 1.27 -5.82 16.87
C GLY A 101 0.89 -7.27 17.23
N GLU A 102 -0.15 -7.83 16.59
CA GLU A 102 -0.62 -9.21 16.75
C GLU A 102 -0.13 -10.15 15.63
N TYR A 103 0.15 -9.63 14.43
CA TYR A 103 0.56 -10.41 13.25
C TYR A 103 1.86 -9.87 12.66
N LYS A 104 2.92 -10.68 12.73
CA LYS A 104 4.22 -10.46 12.07
C LYS A 104 4.42 -11.50 10.98
N ASN A 105 3.59 -11.45 9.95
CA ASN A 105 3.63 -12.47 8.89
C ASN A 105 4.80 -12.29 7.90
N ASP A 106 5.67 -11.29 8.12
CA ASP A 106 6.81 -11.01 7.26
C ASP A 106 8.00 -10.47 8.08
N GLU A 107 8.69 -11.37 8.79
CA GLU A 107 9.81 -11.06 9.68
C GLU A 107 10.97 -10.28 9.00
N HIS A 108 11.04 -10.31 7.66
CA HIS A 108 12.10 -9.71 6.85
C HIS A 108 11.63 -8.57 5.91
N PHE A 109 10.37 -8.13 5.98
CA PHE A 109 9.82 -7.10 5.10
C PHE A 109 9.99 -7.42 3.60
N GLU A 110 9.85 -8.68 3.18
CA GLU A 110 9.97 -9.10 1.78
C GLU A 110 8.77 -8.70 0.91
N SER A 111 7.70 -8.22 1.54
CA SER A 111 6.46 -7.83 0.86
C SER A 111 6.53 -6.43 0.28
N ASP A 112 5.98 -6.27 -0.92
CA ASP A 112 5.96 -5.00 -1.63
C ASP A 112 4.93 -4.03 -1.02
N ILE A 113 3.87 -4.57 -0.41
CA ILE A 113 2.79 -3.80 0.22
C ILE A 113 2.61 -4.24 1.66
N ILE A 114 2.73 -3.28 2.57
CA ILE A 114 2.69 -3.51 4.01
C ILE A 114 1.57 -2.68 4.62
N PHE A 115 0.57 -3.33 5.19
CA PHE A 115 -0.49 -2.67 5.95
C PHE A 115 -0.13 -2.65 7.42
N SER A 116 -0.13 -1.48 8.05
CA SER A 116 0.28 -1.33 9.45
C SER A 116 -0.52 -0.28 10.19
N THR A 117 -0.44 -0.30 11.53
CA THR A 117 -0.96 0.81 12.33
C THR A 117 0.09 1.92 12.41
N ILE A 118 -0.36 3.16 12.67
CA ILE A 118 0.55 4.31 12.75
C ILE A 118 1.60 4.12 13.86
N ASP A 119 1.20 3.58 15.01
CA ASP A 119 2.13 3.32 16.13
C ASP A 119 3.20 2.29 15.78
N GLN A 120 2.84 1.24 15.03
CA GLN A 120 3.79 0.21 14.57
C GLN A 120 4.72 0.76 13.50
N THR A 121 4.20 1.57 12.57
CA THR A 121 5.01 2.26 11.56
C THR A 121 6.04 3.17 12.23
N LEU A 122 5.61 3.99 13.20
CA LEU A 122 6.47 4.90 13.93
C LEU A 122 7.50 4.16 14.81
N SER A 123 7.08 3.08 15.48
CA SER A 123 8.00 2.28 16.30
C SER A 123 9.13 1.66 15.49
N ASN A 124 8.82 1.13 14.30
CA ASN A 124 9.83 0.60 13.38
C ASN A 124 10.74 1.72 12.80
N PHE A 125 10.19 2.90 12.52
CA PHE A 125 10.95 4.04 11.98
C PHE A 125 11.90 4.69 13.01
N LEU A 126 11.51 4.72 14.29
CA LEU A 126 12.24 5.39 15.37
C LEU A 126 13.27 4.50 16.09
N CYS A 127 13.75 3.43 15.42
CA CYS A 127 14.81 2.53 15.91
C CYS A 127 14.45 1.58 17.07
N PHE A 128 13.33 0.86 16.97
CA PHE A 128 13.26 -0.51 17.46
C PHE A 128 12.42 -1.34 16.49
N PRO A 129 13.01 -2.24 15.66
CA PRO A 129 12.22 -3.28 15.05
C PRO A 129 11.65 -4.13 16.18
N LEU A 130 10.44 -3.80 16.66
CA LEU A 130 9.71 -4.61 17.65
C LEU A 130 9.44 -6.01 17.11
N SER A 131 9.58 -6.18 15.79
CA SER A 131 9.60 -7.43 15.04
C SER A 131 10.83 -8.31 15.30
N LEU A 132 12.00 -7.74 15.62
CA LEU A 132 13.26 -8.47 15.75
C LEU A 132 13.72 -8.57 17.21
N SER A 133 14.48 -9.62 17.51
CA SER A 133 15.10 -9.76 18.83
C SER A 133 16.14 -8.64 19.04
N LYS A 134 16.40 -8.24 20.30
CA LYS A 134 17.44 -7.24 20.65
C LYS A 134 18.83 -7.54 20.05
N ARG A 135 19.09 -8.78 19.63
CA ARG A 135 20.34 -9.22 19.02
C ARG A 135 20.49 -8.81 17.55
N GLN A 136 19.41 -8.42 16.88
CA GLN A 136 19.37 -8.06 15.45
C GLN A 136 19.18 -6.55 15.21
N ALA A 137 19.17 -5.72 16.26
CA ALA A 137 18.98 -4.28 16.17
C ALA A 137 20.19 -3.49 15.59
N ASN A 138 21.19 -4.19 15.04
CA ASN A 138 22.45 -3.62 14.55
C ASN A 138 22.71 -3.88 13.06
N ILE A 139 21.64 -4.14 12.28
CA ILE A 139 21.69 -4.25 10.81
C ILE A 139 21.01 -3.04 10.21
#